data_AF-A0A7Y2NTC7-F1
#
_entry.id   AF-A0A7Y2NTC7-F1
#
_cell.length_a   1.000
_cell.length_b   1.000
_cell.length_c   1.000
_cell.angle_alpha   90.00
_cell.angle_beta   90.00
_cell.angle_gamma   90.00
#
_symmetry.space_group_name_H-M   'P 1'
#
loop_
_entity.id
_entity.type
_entity.pdbx_description
1 polymer ?
#
loop_
_entity_poly.entity_id
_entity_poly.type
_entity_poly.pdbx_seq_one_letter_code
_entity_poly.pdbx_strand_id
1 'polypeptide(L)'
;PVVLPREDRKLRLMLGQTRIVQVTGKTALAALDGCDGADILIANMPDPTPRPCLRFDARALRKTGALALWSGPEGPRIETVAERAGRRLWSQ
;
A
#
# COMPACT_ATOMS: atom_id res chain seq x y z
N PRO A 1 15.37 -13.09 7.72
CA PRO A 1 14.19 -12.24 7.41
C PRO A 1 13.87 -11.31 8.57
N VAL A 2 13.66 -10.02 8.32
CA VAL A 2 13.23 -9.06 9.36
C VAL A 2 11.70 -9.11 9.43
N VAL A 3 11.16 -9.38 10.62
CA VAL A 3 9.71 -9.33 10.87
C VAL A 3 9.37 -7.91 11.33
N LEU A 4 8.49 -7.24 10.59
CA LEU A 4 8.00 -5.93 10.98
C LEU A 4 6.84 -6.07 11.97
N PRO A 5 6.84 -5.33 13.09
CA PRO A 5 5.79 -5.42 14.10
C PRO A 5 4.45 -4.94 13.54
N ARG A 6 3.38 -5.50 14.11
CA ARG A 6 2.00 -5.09 13.85
C ARG A 6 1.36 -4.63 15.14
N GLU A 7 0.85 -3.41 15.12
CA GLU A 7 0.15 -2.78 16.24
C GLU A 7 -1.21 -2.32 15.73
N ASP A 8 -2.29 -2.67 16.44
CA ASP A 8 -3.66 -2.29 16.08
C ASP A 8 -4.04 -2.56 14.61
N ARG A 9 -3.61 -3.72 14.09
CA ARG A 9 -3.81 -4.14 12.69
C ARG A 9 -3.08 -3.29 11.65
N LYS A 10 -2.19 -2.40 12.09
CA LYS A 10 -1.33 -1.55 11.28
C LYS A 10 0.11 -2.05 11.31
N LEU A 11 0.79 -1.93 10.19
CA LEU A 11 2.22 -2.08 10.05
C LEU A 11 2.74 -0.78 9.48
N ARG A 12 3.80 -0.25 10.07
CA ARG A 12 4.45 0.98 9.61
C ARG A 12 5.87 0.67 9.19
N LEU A 13 6.29 1.22 8.06
CA LEU A 13 7.67 1.14 7.62
C LEU A 13 8.09 2.42 6.89
N MET A 14 9.40 2.60 6.79
CA MET A 14 10.04 3.63 5.98
C MET A 14 10.71 2.96 4.78
N LEU A 15 10.49 3.51 3.58
CA LEU A 15 11.22 3.16 2.37
C LEU A 15 11.96 4.42 1.88
N GLY A 16 13.24 4.54 2.23
CA GLY A 16 13.93 5.83 2.12
C GLY A 16 13.24 6.87 3.01
N GLN A 17 12.79 7.99 2.42
CA GLN A 17 12.04 9.03 3.13
C GLN A 17 10.51 8.84 3.08
N THR A 18 10.02 7.82 2.38
CA THR A 18 8.59 7.56 2.22
C THR A 18 8.03 6.74 3.38
N ARG A 19 7.02 7.27 4.06
CA ARG A 19 6.27 6.56 5.10
C ARG A 19 5.18 5.70 4.48
N ILE A 20 5.26 4.39 4.71
CA ILE A 20 4.25 3.43 4.27
C ILE A 20 3.50 2.90 5.49
N VAL A 21 2.17 2.98 5.43
CA VAL A 21 1.29 2.34 6.41
C VAL A 21 0.49 1.26 5.70
N GLN A 22 0.58 0.04 6.21
CA GLN A 22 -0.31 -1.03 5.83
C GLN A 22 -1.35 -1.24 6.93
N VAL A 23 -2.63 -1.17 6.61
CA VAL A 23 -3.73 -1.44 7.55
C VAL A 23 -4.53 -2.66 7.11
N THR A 24 -5.01 -3.44 8.07
CA THR A 24 -5.81 -4.64 7.82
C THR A 24 -7.17 -4.61 8.50
N GLY A 25 -8.23 -4.96 7.75
CA GLY A 25 -9.60 -5.04 8.24
C GLY A 25 -10.39 -3.72 8.12
N LYS A 26 -11.71 -3.85 7.92
CA LYS A 26 -12.60 -2.71 7.63
C LYS A 26 -12.69 -1.72 8.78
N THR A 27 -12.69 -2.21 10.02
CA THR A 27 -12.84 -1.38 11.22
C THR A 27 -11.59 -0.52 11.44
N ALA A 28 -10.40 -1.11 11.36
CA ALA A 28 -9.14 -0.39 11.54
C ALA A 28 -8.91 0.64 10.42
N LEU A 29 -9.31 0.32 9.18
CA LEU A 29 -9.26 1.24 8.05
C LEU A 29 -10.21 2.43 8.23
N ALA A 30 -11.44 2.18 8.68
CA ALA A 30 -12.43 3.24 8.92
C ALA A 30 -12.03 4.16 10.08
N ALA A 31 -11.27 3.66 11.05
CA ALA A 31 -10.75 4.41 12.18
C ALA A 31 -9.50 5.26 11.86
N LEU A 32 -9.03 5.29 10.61
CA LEU A 32 -7.89 6.12 10.23
C LEU A 32 -8.34 7.56 9.95
N ASP A 33 -7.74 8.52 10.66
CA ASP A 33 -7.78 9.93 10.30
C ASP A 33 -6.78 10.24 9.18
N GLY A 34 -7.25 10.90 8.11
CA GLY A 34 -6.40 11.20 6.94
C GLY A 34 -5.76 9.93 6.39
N CYS A 35 -4.42 9.87 6.32
CA CYS A 35 -3.66 8.66 5.98
C CYS A 35 -2.87 8.08 7.16
N ASP A 36 -3.17 8.49 8.40
CA ASP A 36 -2.41 8.08 9.58
C ASP A 36 -0.91 8.36 9.43
N GLY A 37 -0.60 9.52 8.85
CA GLY A 37 0.73 9.99 8.53
C GLY A 37 1.38 9.36 7.29
N ALA A 38 0.74 8.43 6.59
CA ALA A 38 1.34 7.76 5.43
C ALA A 38 1.44 8.65 4.20
N ASP A 39 2.57 8.53 3.47
CA ASP A 39 2.68 8.97 2.07
C ASP A 39 2.04 7.92 1.14
N ILE A 40 2.17 6.64 1.51
CA ILE A 40 1.53 5.50 0.85
C ILE A 40 0.73 4.68 1.85
N LEU A 41 -0.59 4.59 1.65
CA LEU A 41 -1.49 3.75 2.42
C LEU A 41 -1.83 2.46 1.65
N ILE A 42 -1.56 1.30 2.24
CA ILE A 42 -1.92 -0.01 1.69
C ILE A 42 -3.01 -0.64 2.56
N ALA A 43 -4.16 -0.95 1.97
CA ALA A 43 -5.29 -1.53 2.68
C ALA A 43 -5.76 -2.83 2.03
N ASN A 44 -5.99 -3.86 2.84
CA ASN A 44 -6.54 -5.13 2.33
C ASN A 44 -8.07 -5.11 2.15
N MET A 45 -8.72 -3.99 2.48
CA MET A 45 -10.15 -3.75 2.27
C MET A 45 -10.34 -2.63 1.23
N PRO A 46 -11.49 -2.61 0.52
CA PRO A 46 -11.88 -1.43 -0.25
C PRO A 46 -12.00 -0.22 0.67
N ASP A 47 -11.48 0.92 0.22
CA ASP A 47 -11.51 2.16 0.97
C ASP A 47 -12.27 3.22 0.16
N PRO A 48 -13.52 3.56 0.52
CA PRO A 48 -14.30 4.56 -0.19
C PRO A 48 -13.93 6.00 0.22
N THR A 49 -13.17 6.18 1.32
CA THR A 49 -12.86 7.50 1.86
C THR A 49 -11.77 8.17 1.02
N PRO A 50 -11.98 9.40 0.51
CA PRO A 50 -10.91 10.20 -0.07
C PRO A 50 -9.83 10.47 0.99
N ARG A 51 -8.55 10.26 0.67
CA ARG A 51 -7.45 10.59 1.59
C ARG A 51 -6.32 11.32 0.86
N PRO A 52 -5.54 12.17 1.54
CA PRO A 52 -4.53 13.03 0.93
C PRO A 52 -3.18 12.32 0.69
N CYS A 53 -3.18 11.03 0.34
CA CYS A 53 -1.98 10.25 0.08
C CYS A 53 -2.18 9.25 -1.07
N LEU A 54 -1.08 8.66 -1.56
CA LEU A 54 -1.15 7.58 -2.53
C LEU A 54 -1.73 6.32 -1.87
N ARG A 55 -2.69 5.66 -2.52
CA ARG A 55 -3.46 4.57 -1.93
C ARG A 55 -3.50 3.33 -2.79
N PHE A 56 -3.27 2.19 -2.16
CA PHE A 56 -3.48 0.86 -2.73
C PHE A 56 -4.44 0.07 -1.83
N ASP A 57 -5.73 0.26 -2.06
CA ASP A 57 -6.79 -0.49 -1.40
C ASP A 57 -7.06 -1.82 -2.13
N ALA A 58 -7.99 -2.63 -1.62
CA ALA A 58 -8.29 -3.92 -2.25
C ALA A 58 -8.85 -3.81 -3.68
N ARG A 59 -9.37 -2.65 -4.12
CA ARG A 59 -9.85 -2.46 -5.49
C ARG A 59 -8.69 -2.07 -6.41
N ALA A 60 -7.81 -1.17 -5.96
CA ALA A 60 -6.59 -0.79 -6.67
C ALA A 60 -5.65 -1.99 -6.82
N LEU A 61 -5.40 -2.74 -5.75
CA LEU A 61 -4.52 -3.92 -5.77
C LEU A 61 -5.02 -5.02 -6.73
N ARG A 62 -6.34 -5.18 -6.90
CA ARG A 62 -6.90 -6.09 -7.92
C ARG A 62 -6.67 -5.62 -9.35
N LYS A 63 -6.46 -4.32 -9.56
CA LYS A 63 -6.15 -3.75 -10.88
C LYS A 63 -4.66 -3.81 -11.18
N THR A 64 -3.81 -3.61 -10.18
CA THR A 64 -2.34 -3.54 -10.31
C THR A 64 -1.66 -4.90 -10.21
N GLY A 65 -2.22 -5.83 -9.44
CA GLY A 65 -1.50 -7.02 -8.97
C GLY A 65 -0.48 -6.66 -7.88
N ALA A 66 0.55 -7.49 -7.72
CA ALA A 66 1.64 -7.23 -6.77
C ALA A 66 2.36 -5.92 -7.12
N LEU A 67 2.87 -5.26 -6.08
CA LEU A 67 3.64 -4.03 -6.18
C LEU A 67 5.08 -4.33 -5.81
N ALA A 68 6.03 -3.84 -6.61
CA ALA A 68 7.42 -3.74 -6.25
C ALA A 68 7.76 -2.26 -6.04
N LEU A 69 8.32 -1.93 -4.87
CA LEU A 69 8.68 -0.57 -4.51
C LEU A 69 10.18 -0.50 -4.23
N TRP A 70 10.84 0.49 -4.80
CA TRP A 70 12.24 0.79 -4.55
C TRP A 70 12.37 2.25 -4.12
N SER A 71 13.14 2.52 -3.07
CA SER A 71 13.48 3.90 -2.71
C SER A 71 14.29 4.56 -3.82
N GLY A 72 13.95 5.81 -4.17
CA GLY A 72 14.69 6.64 -5.10
C GLY A 72 14.84 8.08 -4.58
N PRO A 73 15.70 8.90 -5.20
CA PRO A 73 15.97 10.27 -4.76
C PRO A 73 14.77 11.21 -4.89
N GLU A 74 13.84 10.92 -5.80
CA GLU A 74 12.61 11.71 -6.02
C GLU A 74 11.37 11.11 -5.35
N GLY A 75 11.55 10.01 -4.60
CA GLY A 75 10.45 9.21 -4.06
C GLY A 75 10.53 7.75 -4.52
N PRO A 76 9.54 6.92 -4.14
CA PRO A 76 9.58 5.50 -4.42
C PRO A 76 9.25 5.26 -5.90
N ARG A 77 10.10 4.51 -6.60
CA ARG A 77 9.73 3.91 -7.88
C ARG A 77 8.79 2.75 -7.59
N ILE A 78 7.60 2.78 -8.19
CA ILE A 78 6.59 1.73 -8.04
C ILE A 78 6.42 1.04 -9.39
N GLU A 79 6.48 -0.28 -9.39
CA GLU A 79 6.20 -1.10 -10.56
C GLU A 79 5.13 -2.13 -10.21
N THR A 80 4.14 -2.27 -11.09
CA THR A 80 3.03 -3.20 -10.89
C THR A 80 3.13 -4.39 -11.84
N VAL A 81 2.59 -5.53 -11.43
CA VAL A 81 2.47 -6.70 -12.32
C VAL A 81 1.67 -6.35 -13.58
N ALA A 82 0.61 -5.55 -13.43
CA ALA A 82 -0.22 -5.13 -14.55
C ALA A 82 0.56 -4.34 -15.61
N GLU A 83 1.50 -3.47 -15.19
CA GLU A 83 2.39 -2.74 -16.10
C GLU A 83 3.43 -3.65 -16.75
N ARG A 84 4.03 -4.57 -15.99
CA ARG A 84 5.12 -5.42 -16.47
C ARG A 84 4.68 -6.58 -17.36
N ALA A 85 3.59 -7.26 -16.99
CA ALA A 85 3.15 -8.52 -17.60
C ALA A 85 1.74 -8.47 -18.21
N GLY A 86 1.02 -7.36 -18.02
CA GLY A 86 -0.39 -7.25 -18.38
C GLY A 86 -1.32 -7.98 -17.41
N ARG A 87 -2.62 -8.04 -17.75
CA ARG A 87 -3.68 -8.62 -16.89
C ARG A 87 -3.92 -10.10 -17.21
N ARG A 88 -2.86 -10.89 -17.19
CA ARG A 88 -2.95 -12.35 -17.41
C ARG A 88 -3.45 -13.04 -16.14
N LEU A 89 -4.15 -14.16 -16.28
CA LEU A 89 -4.60 -14.98 -15.15
C LEU A 89 -3.43 -15.56 -14.35
N TRP A 90 -2.28 -15.73 -15.01
CA TRP A 90 -1.01 -16.12 -14.39
C TRP A 90 0.12 -15.25 -14.94
N SER A 91 0.86 -14.62 -14.03
CA SER A 91 2.11 -13.92 -14.33
C SER A 91 3.24 -14.66 -13.61
N GLN A 92 4.33 -14.94 -14.33
CA GLN A 92 5.58 -15.49 -13.76
C GLN A 92 6.32 -14.42 -12.97
#